data_AF-A0A8T3YJS3-F1
#
_entry.id   AF-A0A8T3YJS3-F1
#
_cell.length_a   1.000
_cell.length_b   1.000
_cell.length_c   1.000
_cell.angle_alpha   90.00
_cell.angle_beta   90.00
_cell.angle_gamma   90.00
#
_symmetry.space_group_name_H-M   'P 1'
#
loop_
_entity.id
_entity.type
_entity.pdbx_description
1 polymer ?
#
loop_
_entity_poly.entity_id
_entity_poly.type
_entity_poly.pdbx_seq_one_letter_code
_entity_poly.pdbx_strand_id
1 'polypeptide(L)' 'MVKRIGKNFQCEACGLKYPNKAIAEKCQAWCTKNNSCNLEIIRHALKD' A
#
# COMPACT_ATOMS: atom_id res chain seq x y z
N MET A 1 0.85 7.42 6.33
CA MET A 1 0.96 6.28 7.29
C MET A 1 0.13 5.13 6.69
N VAL A 2 0.13 3.91 7.24
CA VAL A 2 -0.74 2.83 6.72
C VAL A 2 -2.01 2.74 7.56
N LYS A 3 -3.17 2.62 6.89
CA LYS A 3 -4.48 2.54 7.56
C LYS A 3 -4.99 1.10 7.54
N ARG A 4 -5.35 0.54 8.70
CA ARG A 4 -5.97 -0.79 8.76
C ARG A 4 -7.47 -0.67 8.43
N ILE A 5 -7.93 -1.40 7.41
CA ILE A 5 -9.34 -1.48 7.03
C ILE A 5 -9.79 -2.94 7.14
N GLY A 6 -10.46 -3.26 8.24
CA GLY A 6 -10.84 -4.63 8.57
C GLY A 6 -9.63 -5.56 8.71
N LYS A 7 -9.54 -6.56 7.81
CA LYS A 7 -8.42 -7.50 7.73
C LYS A 7 -7.28 -7.04 6.80
N ASN A 8 -7.49 -5.94 6.07
CA ASN A 8 -6.55 -5.44 5.07
C ASN A 8 -5.84 -4.17 5.54
N PHE A 9 -4.79 -3.78 4.84
CA PHE A 9 -3.98 -2.61 5.12
C PHE A 9 -3.93 -1.71 3.88
N GLN A 10 -4.32 -0.46 4.04
CA GLN A 10 -4.36 0.52 2.97
C GLN A 10 -3.16 1.46 3.06
N CYS A 11 -2.51 1.70 1.92
CA CYS A 11 -1.58 2.80 1.77
C CYS A 11 -2.38 4.11 1.66
N GLU A 12 -2.14 5.06 2.55
CA GLU A 12 -2.87 6.34 2.51
C GLU A 12 -2.37 7.28 1.40
N ALA A 13 -1.15 7.07 0.90
CA ALA A 13 -0.61 7.91 -0.17
C ALA A 13 -1.24 7.60 -1.53
N CYS A 14 -1.53 6.33 -1.82
CA CYS A 14 -2.09 5.92 -3.12
C CYS A 14 -3.47 5.25 -3.04
N GLY A 15 -3.96 4.94 -1.84
CA GLY A 15 -5.27 4.33 -1.63
C GLY A 15 -5.35 2.82 -1.84
N LEU A 16 -4.28 2.16 -2.29
CA LEU A 16 -4.27 0.71 -2.54
C LEU A 16 -4.35 -0.10 -1.24
N LYS A 17 -5.13 -1.18 -1.28
CA LYS A 17 -5.31 -2.13 -0.17
C LYS A 17 -4.42 -3.36 -0.39
N TYR A 18 -3.85 -3.85 0.71
CA TYR A 18 -2.95 -5.00 0.74
C TYR A 18 -3.39 -5.99 1.81
N PRO A 19 -3.16 -7.29 1.62
CA PRO A 19 -3.49 -8.30 2.63
C PRO A 19 -2.53 -8.27 3.83
N ASN A 20 -1.34 -7.68 3.66
CA ASN A 20 -0.28 -7.68 4.67
C ASN A 20 0.19 -6.25 4.97
N LYS A 21 0.32 -5.93 6.26
CA LYS A 21 0.81 -4.64 6.75
C LYS A 21 2.19 -4.31 6.17
N ALA A 22 3.09 -5.28 6.10
CA ALA A 22 4.45 -5.06 5.60
C ALA A 22 4.47 -4.59 4.13
N ILE A 23 3.54 -5.07 3.30
CA ILE A 23 3.43 -4.66 1.90
C ILE A 23 2.86 -3.25 1.83
N ALA A 24 1.82 -2.95 2.61
CA ALA A 24 1.26 -1.61 2.70
C ALA A 24 2.30 -0.59 3.20
N GLU A 25 3.15 -0.96 4.16
CA GLU A 25 4.21 -0.09 4.69
C GLU A 25 5.29 0.17 3.66
N LYS A 26 5.71 -0.86 2.90
CA LYS A 26 6.60 -0.69 1.75
C LYS A 26 5.98 0.23 0.69
N CYS A 27 4.70 0.05 0.36
CA CYS A 27 3.98 0.91 -0.56
C CYS A 27 3.97 2.36 -0.07
N GLN A 28 3.61 2.56 1.20
CA GLN A 28 3.54 3.88 1.82
C GLN A 28 4.90 4.58 1.78
N ALA A 29 5.95 3.90 2.21
CA ALA A 29 7.31 4.45 2.23
C ALA A 29 7.78 4.83 0.81
N TRP A 30 7.48 3.98 -0.18
CA TRP A 30 7.80 4.28 -1.57
C TRP A 30 7.02 5.50 -2.09
N CYS A 31 5.71 5.51 -1.88
CA CYS A 31 4.83 6.58 -2.35
C CYS A 31 5.19 7.93 -1.73
N THR A 32 5.49 7.99 -0.43
CA THR A 32 5.91 9.24 0.23
C THR A 32 7.31 9.69 -0.17
N LYS A 33 8.20 8.75 -0.50
CA LYS A 33 9.58 9.08 -0.89
C LYS A 33 9.69 9.52 -2.36
N ASN A 34 8.94 8.88 -3.26
CA ASN A 34 9.08 9.08 -4.70
C ASN A 34 7.88 9.82 -5.33
N ASN A 35 6.85 10.18 -4.56
CA ASN A 35 5.58 10.76 -5.05
C ASN A 35 4.95 9.97 -6.21
N SER A 36 5.18 8.65 -6.23
CA SER A 36 4.78 7.75 -7.31
C SER A 36 4.56 6.35 -6.75
N CYS A 37 3.81 5.50 -7.46
CA CYS A 37 3.55 4.13 -7.01
C CYS A 37 4.58 3.16 -7.62
N ASN A 38 5.05 2.20 -6.83
CA ASN A 38 5.95 1.15 -7.32
C ASN A 38 5.14 0.00 -7.93
N LEU A 39 5.28 -0.23 -9.24
CA LEU A 39 4.54 -1.27 -9.97
C LEU A 39 4.76 -2.68 -9.39
N GLU A 40 5.93 -2.98 -8.82
CA GLU A 40 6.19 -4.27 -8.19
C GLU A 40 5.36 -4.47 -6.92
N ILE A 41 5.22 -3.40 -6.12
CA ILE A 41 4.41 -3.44 -4.90
C ILE A 41 2.92 -3.51 -5.24
N ILE A 42 2.48 -2.75 -6.26
CA ILE A 42 1.09 -2.71 -6.71
C ILE A 42 0.61 -4.10 -7.17
N ARG A 43 1.48 -4.97 -7.69
CA ARG A 43 1.10 -6.35 -8.05
C ARG A 43 0.57 -7.18 -6.89
N HIS A 44 0.95 -6.83 -5.66
CA HIS A 44 0.45 -7.47 -4.45
C HIS A 44 -0.80 -6.79 -3.88
N ALA A 45 -1.29 -5.72 -4.52
CA ALA A 45 -2.52 -5.07 -4.11
C ALA A 45 -3.70 -6.03 -4.32
N LEU A 46 -4.66 -5.98 -3.40
CA LEU A 46 -5.93 -6.66 -3.55
C LEU A 46 -6.67 -6.01 -4.72
N LYS A 47 -7.04 -6.83 -5.70
CA LYS A 47 -8.01 -6.44 -6.73
C LYS A 47 -9.39 -6.56 -6.10
N ASP A 48 -10.16 -5.47 -6.15
CA ASP A 48 -11.57 -5.48 -5.79
C ASP A 48 -12.36 -6.27 -6.85
#